data_AF-A0A8S0WDS2-F1
#
_entry.id   AF-A0A8S0WDS2-F1
#
_cell.length_a   1.000
_cell.length_b   1.000
_cell.length_c   1.000
_cell.angle_alpha   90.00
_cell.angle_beta   90.00
_cell.angle_gamma   90.00
#
_symmetry.space_group_name_H-M   'P 1'
#
loop_
_entity.id
_entity.type
_entity.pdbx_description
1 polymer ?
#
loop_
_entity_poly.entity_id
_entity_poly.type
_entity_poly.pdbx_seq_one_letter_code
_entity_poly.pdbx_strand_id
1 'polypeptide(L)'
;MSNDDLPTTIMIGKYATMTFLRNEAYLTRIETIPSGNTRGDTLSVPPHWHETHDEFLRIVQGRIEALIGSTTRIYVPEDGEIRIPKGTVHGFRTFEGEHVIFEERTEPMDEEKELFFRNALEGDKMTTNLFQAMLVSYHGDVRPAFPGHILWLEKAFVTIIGHLLAPLLGYKLRYTTLKKQN
;
A
#
# COMPACT_ATOMS: atom_id res chain seq x y z
N MET A 1 -28.20 17.36 8.17
CA MET A 1 -27.45 16.10 8.32
C MET A 1 -26.07 16.37 7.74
N SER A 2 -25.09 16.74 8.58
CA SER A 2 -23.77 17.23 8.15
C SER A 2 -22.66 16.37 8.72
N ASN A 3 -21.61 16.23 7.92
CA ASN A 3 -20.27 15.68 8.16
C ASN A 3 -20.14 14.16 8.24
N ASP A 4 -19.83 13.53 7.10
CA ASP A 4 -19.11 12.26 7.10
C ASP A 4 -17.76 12.49 6.40
N ASP A 5 -16.76 12.83 7.18
CA ASP A 5 -15.37 12.74 6.76
C ASP A 5 -15.05 11.25 6.50
N LEU A 6 -14.23 10.97 5.47
CA LEU A 6 -13.77 9.62 5.21
C LEU A 6 -13.10 9.05 6.47
N PRO A 7 -13.33 7.76 6.81
CA PRO A 7 -12.81 7.19 8.04
C PRO A 7 -11.29 7.29 8.06
N THR A 8 -10.75 7.72 9.19
CA THR A 8 -9.30 7.84 9.43
C THR A 8 -8.64 6.46 9.47
N THR A 9 -9.37 5.43 9.91
CA THR A 9 -8.86 4.05 9.96
C THR A 9 -9.71 3.14 9.08
N ILE A 10 -9.07 2.29 8.28
CA ILE A 10 -9.70 1.25 7.46
C ILE A 10 -9.10 -0.13 7.78
N MET A 11 -9.81 -1.20 7.46
CA MET A 11 -9.29 -2.55 7.61
C MET A 11 -8.56 -2.98 6.33
N ILE A 12 -7.34 -3.49 6.47
CA ILE A 12 -6.58 -4.13 5.36
C ILE A 12 -6.87 -5.64 5.33
N GLY A 13 -7.20 -6.20 6.49
CA GLY A 13 -7.58 -7.60 6.67
C GLY A 13 -8.13 -7.82 8.06
N LYS A 14 -8.52 -9.06 8.39
CA LYS A 14 -9.18 -9.40 9.67
C LYS A 14 -8.42 -8.94 10.92
N TYR A 15 -7.09 -8.89 10.83
CA TYR A 15 -6.20 -8.56 11.94
C TYR A 15 -5.23 -7.43 11.62
N ALA A 16 -5.52 -6.63 10.58
CA ALA A 16 -4.66 -5.55 10.13
C ALA A 16 -5.48 -4.29 9.83
N THR A 17 -5.07 -3.17 10.42
CA THR A 17 -5.66 -1.83 10.19
C THR A 17 -4.66 -0.91 9.51
N MET A 18 -5.18 0.08 8.79
CA MET A 18 -4.44 1.24 8.31
C MET A 18 -5.09 2.49 8.84
N THR A 19 -4.33 3.33 9.54
CA THR A 19 -4.75 4.67 9.97
C THR A 19 -4.04 5.71 9.10
N PHE A 20 -4.80 6.58 8.45
CA PHE A 20 -4.30 7.74 7.71
C PHE A 20 -3.95 8.86 8.69
N LEU A 21 -2.66 9.09 8.88
CA LEU A 21 -2.12 10.08 9.80
C LEU A 21 -2.15 11.45 9.12
N ARG A 22 -3.05 12.34 9.58
CA ARG A 22 -3.21 13.68 9.00
C ARG A 22 -2.39 14.69 9.80
N ASN A 23 -1.63 15.53 9.11
CA ASN A 23 -0.74 16.54 9.70
C ASN A 23 0.40 15.96 10.54
N GLU A 24 0.86 14.76 10.21
CA GLU A 24 2.01 14.12 10.85
C GLU A 24 3.18 13.99 9.87
N ALA A 25 4.34 13.56 10.36
CA ALA A 25 5.50 13.27 9.51
C ALA A 25 5.27 12.02 8.62
N TYR A 26 4.30 11.19 8.97
CA TYR A 26 3.93 9.98 8.23
C TYR A 26 2.53 10.08 7.65
N LEU A 27 2.27 9.33 6.57
CA LEU A 27 0.97 9.29 5.89
C LEU A 27 0.07 8.19 6.46
N THR A 28 0.64 7.02 6.75
CA THR A 28 -0.11 5.85 7.19
C THR A 28 0.58 5.16 8.35
N ARG A 29 -0.20 4.72 9.33
CA ARG A 29 0.19 3.73 10.35
C ARG A 29 -0.52 2.43 10.06
N ILE A 30 0.23 1.35 9.95
CA ILE A 30 -0.28 0.00 9.79
C ILE A 30 -0.05 -0.74 11.10
N GLU A 31 -1.10 -1.37 11.60
CA GLU A 31 -1.06 -2.16 12.83
C GLU A 31 -1.60 -3.56 12.55
N THR A 32 -0.83 -4.60 12.89
CA THR A 32 -1.26 -6.00 12.82
C THR A 32 -1.28 -6.61 14.21
N ILE A 33 -2.43 -7.15 14.62
CA ILE A 33 -2.60 -7.77 15.94
C ILE A 33 -2.56 -9.30 15.84
N PRO A 34 -1.97 -10.01 16.82
CA PRO A 34 -2.02 -11.48 16.86
C PRO A 34 -3.48 -11.96 17.03
N SER A 35 -3.93 -12.96 16.26
CA SER A 35 -5.25 -13.59 16.46
C SER A 35 -5.32 -14.52 17.67
N GLY A 36 -4.21 -14.74 18.35
CA GLY A 36 -4.11 -15.58 19.53
C GLY A 36 -4.23 -17.08 19.29
N ASN A 37 -4.41 -17.59 18.05
CA ASN A 37 -4.28 -19.04 17.72
C ASN A 37 -4.41 -19.43 16.22
N THR A 38 -4.54 -18.52 15.25
CA THR A 38 -4.71 -18.90 13.83
C THR A 38 -3.48 -18.65 12.97
N ARG A 39 -3.02 -19.71 12.31
CA ARG A 39 -2.05 -19.66 11.22
C ARG A 39 -2.62 -18.78 10.09
N GLY A 40 -1.97 -17.66 9.79
CA GLY A 40 -2.39 -16.75 8.71
C GLY A 40 -2.57 -15.28 9.07
N ASP A 41 -2.21 -14.84 10.27
CA ASP A 41 -2.37 -13.44 10.70
C ASP A 41 -1.29 -12.47 10.17
N THR A 42 -0.46 -12.95 9.25
CA THR A 42 0.61 -12.13 8.69
C THR A 42 0.05 -11.21 7.61
N LEU A 43 0.32 -9.92 7.72
CA LEU A 43 0.19 -9.01 6.59
C LEU A 43 1.33 -9.34 5.61
N SER A 44 0.97 -9.53 4.35
CA SER A 44 1.92 -9.68 3.26
C SER A 44 1.61 -8.68 2.17
N VAL A 45 2.58 -7.82 1.89
CA VAL A 45 2.56 -6.87 0.78
C VAL A 45 3.44 -7.44 -0.33
N PRO A 46 2.88 -7.75 -1.51
CA PRO A 46 3.62 -8.39 -2.58
C PRO A 46 4.69 -7.46 -3.16
N PRO A 47 5.73 -8.01 -3.83
CA PRO A 47 6.75 -7.21 -4.51
C PRO A 47 6.17 -6.21 -5.52
N HIS A 48 6.51 -4.93 -5.34
CA HIS A 48 6.09 -3.83 -6.20
C HIS A 48 7.14 -2.71 -6.19
N TRP A 49 6.95 -1.68 -7.02
CA TRP A 49 7.75 -0.47 -7.02
C TRP A 49 6.91 0.76 -7.35
N HIS A 50 7.45 1.93 -7.03
CA HIS A 50 6.86 3.24 -7.28
C HIS A 50 7.63 3.98 -8.37
N GLU A 51 6.92 4.58 -9.32
CA GLU A 51 7.54 5.26 -10.46
C GLU A 51 7.97 6.69 -10.11
N THR A 52 7.15 7.40 -9.36
CA THR A 52 7.37 8.81 -9.03
C THR A 52 7.78 9.03 -7.58
N HIS A 53 7.40 8.14 -6.67
CA HIS A 53 7.59 8.29 -5.23
C HIS A 53 8.77 7.49 -4.68
N ASP A 54 9.60 8.14 -3.87
CA ASP A 54 10.37 7.41 -2.86
C ASP A 54 9.41 7.01 -1.73
N GLU A 55 9.56 5.81 -1.20
CA GLU A 55 8.84 5.36 -0.01
C GLU A 55 9.77 5.36 1.21
N PHE A 56 9.25 5.75 2.36
CA PHE A 56 9.94 5.68 3.63
C PHE A 56 9.10 4.90 4.61
N LEU A 57 9.76 4.03 5.36
CA LEU A 57 9.15 3.10 6.28
C LEU A 57 9.88 3.16 7.61
N ARG A 58 9.16 3.16 8.74
CA ARG A 58 9.75 2.93 10.05
C ARG A 58 8.97 1.90 10.83
N ILE A 59 9.69 1.07 11.58
CA ILE A 59 9.06 0.12 12.51
C ILE A 59 8.90 0.84 13.84
N VAL A 60 7.68 0.83 14.38
CA VAL A 60 7.36 1.40 15.69
C VAL A 60 7.35 0.30 16.76
N GLN A 61 6.83 -0.87 16.42
CA GLN A 61 6.77 -2.03 17.30
C GLN A 61 6.88 -3.34 16.51
N GLY A 62 7.51 -4.34 17.12
CA GLY A 62 7.68 -5.66 16.53
C GLY A 62 8.73 -5.64 15.44
N ARG A 63 8.56 -6.47 14.41
CA ARG A 63 9.47 -6.53 13.28
C ARG A 63 8.75 -6.95 11.99
N ILE A 64 9.36 -6.58 10.87
CA ILE A 64 8.94 -7.04 9.55
C ILE A 64 10.12 -7.66 8.82
N GLU A 65 9.84 -8.58 7.91
CA GLU A 65 10.77 -8.94 6.86
C GLU A 65 10.44 -8.10 5.62
N ALA A 66 11.43 -7.38 5.11
CA ALA A 66 11.30 -6.57 3.91
C ALA A 66 12.25 -7.06 2.82
N LEU A 67 11.72 -7.25 1.62
CA LEU A 67 12.49 -7.24 0.39
C LEU A 67 12.70 -5.78 -0.01
N ILE A 68 13.95 -5.38 -0.25
CA ILE A 68 14.31 -4.09 -0.84
C ILE A 68 15.43 -4.32 -1.86
N GLY A 69 15.12 -4.11 -3.14
CA GLY A 69 15.97 -4.47 -4.27
C GLY A 69 16.21 -5.98 -4.31
N SER A 70 17.46 -6.39 -4.14
CA SER A 70 17.86 -7.80 -4.08
C SER A 70 18.06 -8.32 -2.66
N THR A 71 17.80 -7.49 -1.64
CA THR A 71 18.11 -7.82 -0.24
C THR A 71 16.83 -8.10 0.51
N THR A 72 16.78 -9.24 1.19
CA THR A 72 15.74 -9.53 2.19
C THR A 72 16.36 -9.40 3.58
N ARG A 73 15.74 -8.58 4.43
CA ARG A 73 16.23 -8.30 5.77
C ARG A 73 15.06 -8.16 6.75
N ILE A 74 15.29 -8.52 8.01
CA ILE A 74 14.39 -8.20 9.12
C ILE A 74 14.74 -6.81 9.65
N TYR A 75 13.71 -5.96 9.74
CA TYR A 75 13.80 -4.61 10.29
C TYR A 75 13.05 -4.50 11.61
N VAL A 76 13.63 -3.75 12.54
CA VAL A 76 13.16 -3.52 13.92
C VAL A 76 13.15 -2.02 14.23
N PRO A 77 12.55 -1.55 15.35
CA PRO A 77 12.47 -0.12 15.65
C PRO A 77 13.83 0.59 15.70
N GLU A 78 14.89 -0.09 16.14
CA GLU A 78 16.24 0.45 16.24
C GLU A 78 16.88 0.77 14.89
N ASP A 79 16.35 0.23 13.78
CA ASP A 79 16.81 0.55 12.43
C ASP A 79 16.42 1.95 11.96
N GLY A 80 15.48 2.60 12.66
CA GLY A 80 15.03 3.94 12.33
C GLY A 80 14.22 3.99 11.03
N GLU A 81 14.33 5.11 10.31
CA GLU A 81 13.64 5.31 9.04
C GLU A 81 14.43 4.69 7.88
N ILE A 82 13.75 3.83 7.13
CA ILE A 82 14.26 3.11 5.98
C ILE A 82 13.77 3.82 4.73
N ARG A 83 14.69 4.27 3.88
CA ARG A 83 14.36 4.84 2.57
C ARG A 83 14.38 3.76 1.50
N ILE A 84 13.34 3.73 0.69
CA ILE A 84 13.17 2.89 -0.49
C ILE A 84 13.09 3.82 -1.70
N PRO A 85 14.17 3.95 -2.48
CA PRO A 85 14.17 4.83 -3.65
C PRO A 85 13.16 4.36 -4.71
N LYS A 86 12.51 5.29 -5.41
CA LYS A 86 11.65 5.00 -6.55
C LYS A 86 12.33 4.09 -7.58
N GLY A 87 11.54 3.21 -8.19
CA GLY A 87 12.04 2.18 -9.10
C GLY A 87 12.68 0.96 -8.40
N THR A 88 12.82 0.99 -7.07
CA THR A 88 13.34 -0.15 -6.30
C THR A 88 12.20 -1.11 -5.96
N VAL A 89 12.33 -2.39 -6.34
CA VAL A 89 11.37 -3.42 -5.93
C VAL A 89 11.40 -3.59 -4.42
N HIS A 90 10.23 -3.59 -3.78
CA HIS A 90 10.09 -3.86 -2.37
C HIS A 90 8.79 -4.59 -2.05
N GLY A 91 8.78 -5.27 -0.90
CA GLY A 91 7.62 -5.99 -0.40
C GLY A 91 7.83 -6.37 1.07
N PHE A 92 6.75 -6.61 1.80
CA PHE A 92 6.79 -6.71 3.26
C PHE A 92 6.03 -7.94 3.76
N ARG A 93 6.49 -8.49 4.88
CA ARG A 93 5.83 -9.57 5.61
C ARG A 93 5.94 -9.32 7.10
N THR A 94 4.82 -9.36 7.82
CA THR A 94 4.84 -9.47 9.29
C THR A 94 4.99 -10.91 9.74
N PHE A 95 5.35 -11.13 11.01
CA PHE A 95 5.53 -12.47 11.58
C PHE A 95 4.26 -12.95 12.30
N GLU A 96 4.01 -14.26 12.23
CA GLU A 96 2.87 -14.88 12.89
C GLU A 96 2.98 -14.72 14.40
N GLY A 97 1.87 -14.36 15.06
CA GLY A 97 1.79 -14.20 16.50
C GLY A 97 2.43 -12.91 17.05
N GLU A 98 2.92 -12.01 16.19
CA GLU A 98 3.60 -10.79 16.59
C GLU A 98 2.70 -9.55 16.41
N HIS A 99 2.64 -8.68 17.43
CA HIS A 99 1.99 -7.37 17.32
C HIS A 99 2.96 -6.39 16.69
N VAL A 100 2.68 -6.00 15.45
CA VAL A 100 3.54 -5.13 14.65
C VAL A 100 2.84 -3.80 14.40
N ILE A 101 3.59 -2.71 14.58
CA ILE A 101 3.18 -1.38 14.16
C ILE A 101 4.31 -0.80 13.30
N PHE A 102 3.98 -0.35 12.10
CA PHE A 102 4.90 0.37 11.24
C PHE A 102 4.20 1.54 10.57
N GLU A 103 5.00 2.53 10.17
CA GLU A 103 4.49 3.74 9.55
C GLU A 103 5.18 4.01 8.23
N GLU A 104 4.43 4.54 7.29
CA GLU A 104 4.90 4.82 5.94
C GLU A 104 4.61 6.27 5.55
N ARG A 105 5.50 6.82 4.73
CA ARG A 105 5.32 8.09 4.01
C ARG A 105 5.95 8.00 2.64
N THR A 106 5.64 8.94 1.77
CA THR A 106 6.23 9.06 0.45
C THR A 106 6.89 10.42 0.27
N GLU A 107 7.83 10.51 -0.67
CA GLU A 107 8.31 11.78 -1.21
C GLU A 107 8.10 11.78 -2.75
N PRO A 108 7.28 12.69 -3.29
CA PRO A 108 6.52 13.73 -2.59
C PRO A 108 5.46 13.18 -1.61
N MET A 109 5.13 13.99 -0.60
CA MET A 109 4.09 13.65 0.38
C MET A 109 2.77 14.25 -0.10
N ASP A 110 1.98 13.45 -0.81
CA ASP A 110 0.70 13.85 -1.40
C ASP A 110 -0.45 12.92 -1.00
N GLU A 111 -1.63 13.12 -1.62
CA GLU A 111 -2.85 12.37 -1.31
C GLU A 111 -2.93 11.02 -2.06
N GLU A 112 -2.00 10.71 -2.97
CA GLU A 112 -2.13 9.57 -3.89
C GLU A 112 -2.12 8.24 -3.14
N LYS A 113 -1.31 8.12 -2.08
CA LYS A 113 -1.24 6.90 -1.27
C LYS A 113 -2.55 6.61 -0.53
N GLU A 114 -3.19 7.63 0.05
CA GLU A 114 -4.50 7.46 0.69
C GLU A 114 -5.57 7.08 -0.35
N LEU A 115 -5.57 7.76 -1.51
CA LEU A 115 -6.49 7.44 -2.60
C LEU A 115 -6.28 6.01 -3.13
N PHE A 116 -5.04 5.55 -3.24
CA PHE A 116 -4.71 4.18 -3.61
C PHE A 116 -5.40 3.18 -2.67
N PHE A 117 -5.15 3.27 -1.36
CA PHE A 117 -5.69 2.31 -0.40
C PHE A 117 -7.22 2.37 -0.32
N ARG A 118 -7.81 3.57 -0.40
CA ARG A 118 -9.27 3.72 -0.39
C ARG A 118 -9.95 3.09 -1.61
N ASN A 119 -9.30 3.11 -2.77
CA ASN A 119 -9.82 2.43 -3.96
C ASN A 119 -9.44 0.94 -4.01
N ALA A 120 -8.32 0.54 -3.40
CA ALA A 120 -7.86 -0.85 -3.38
C ALA A 120 -8.65 -1.72 -2.39
N LEU A 121 -9.07 -1.14 -1.25
CA LEU A 121 -9.73 -1.84 -0.13
C LEU A 121 -11.24 -1.55 -0.08
N GLU A 122 -11.95 -1.80 -1.18
CA GLU A 122 -13.40 -1.57 -1.22
C GLU A 122 -14.15 -2.48 -0.24
N GLY A 123 -14.83 -1.88 0.75
CA GLY A 123 -15.58 -2.63 1.77
C GLY A 123 -14.69 -3.51 2.63
N ASP A 124 -13.49 -3.01 2.99
CA ASP A 124 -12.51 -3.69 3.83
C ASP A 124 -11.92 -4.97 3.19
N LYS A 125 -11.99 -5.06 1.85
CA LYS A 125 -11.46 -6.18 1.06
C LYS A 125 -10.59 -5.67 -0.07
N MET A 126 -9.41 -6.24 -0.19
CA MET A 126 -8.55 -6.01 -1.35
C MET A 126 -9.27 -6.40 -2.64
N THR A 127 -9.22 -5.53 -3.64
CA THR A 127 -9.78 -5.83 -4.95
C THR A 127 -9.07 -7.03 -5.57
N THR A 128 -9.87 -8.01 -6.01
CA THR A 128 -9.37 -9.23 -6.67
C THR A 128 -9.56 -9.19 -8.19
N ASN A 129 -10.23 -8.15 -8.70
CA ASN A 129 -10.44 -7.98 -10.13
C ASN A 129 -9.21 -7.33 -10.76
N LEU A 130 -8.61 -7.99 -11.75
CA LEU A 130 -7.40 -7.53 -12.42
C LEU A 130 -7.53 -6.10 -12.99
N PHE A 131 -8.64 -5.77 -13.65
CA PHE A 131 -8.82 -4.45 -14.26
C PHE A 131 -8.94 -3.36 -13.21
N GLN A 132 -9.71 -3.60 -12.13
CA GLN A 132 -9.79 -2.65 -11.02
C GLN A 132 -8.44 -2.52 -10.32
N ALA A 133 -7.73 -3.62 -10.06
CA ALA A 133 -6.41 -3.61 -9.43
C ALA A 133 -5.41 -2.77 -10.25
N MET A 134 -5.37 -2.97 -11.57
CA MET A 134 -4.46 -2.21 -12.44
C MET A 134 -4.89 -0.75 -12.62
N LEU A 135 -6.19 -0.45 -12.63
CA LEU A 135 -6.69 0.93 -12.65
C LEU A 135 -6.22 1.68 -11.39
N VAL A 136 -6.39 1.08 -10.21
CA VAL A 136 -5.94 1.66 -8.94
C VAL A 136 -4.42 1.77 -8.89
N SER A 137 -3.70 0.75 -9.37
CA SER A 137 -2.23 0.76 -9.43
C SER A 137 -1.69 1.85 -10.36
N TYR A 138 -2.35 2.08 -11.51
CA TYR A 138 -1.97 3.13 -12.45
C TYR A 138 -2.06 4.52 -11.80
N HIS A 139 -3.15 4.80 -11.09
CA HIS A 139 -3.41 6.09 -10.46
C HIS A 139 -2.73 6.28 -9.10
N GLY A 140 -2.35 5.20 -8.42
CA GLY A 140 -1.71 5.25 -7.10
C GLY A 140 -0.21 5.02 -7.12
N ASP A 141 0.44 5.20 -8.28
CA ASP A 141 1.88 5.01 -8.46
C ASP A 141 2.40 3.63 -8.02
N VAL A 142 1.65 2.56 -8.24
CA VAL A 142 2.08 1.18 -7.91
C VAL A 142 2.31 0.39 -9.19
N ARG A 143 3.42 -0.35 -9.23
CA ARG A 143 3.76 -1.27 -10.32
C ARG A 143 4.08 -2.64 -9.74
N PRO A 144 3.34 -3.71 -10.09
CA PRO A 144 3.68 -5.05 -9.64
C PRO A 144 5.02 -5.46 -10.25
N ALA A 145 5.91 -6.04 -9.45
CA ALA A 145 7.21 -6.49 -9.94
C ALA A 145 7.08 -7.86 -10.61
N PHE A 146 7.61 -7.99 -11.81
CA PHE A 146 7.70 -9.25 -12.56
C PHE A 146 9.06 -9.93 -12.30
N PRO A 147 9.19 -11.24 -12.59
CA PRO A 147 10.48 -11.90 -12.56
C PRO A 147 11.51 -11.16 -13.43
N GLY A 148 12.60 -10.71 -12.81
CA GLY A 148 13.68 -9.98 -13.48
C GLY A 148 13.54 -8.46 -13.51
N HIS A 149 12.47 -7.88 -12.93
CA HIS A 149 12.28 -6.43 -12.77
C HIS A 149 12.49 -5.62 -14.07
N ILE A 150 11.64 -5.86 -15.07
CA ILE A 150 11.74 -5.21 -16.37
C ILE A 150 10.84 -3.97 -16.37
N LEU A 151 11.36 -2.85 -15.89
CA LEU A 151 10.62 -1.60 -15.63
C LEU A 151 9.65 -1.19 -16.74
N TRP A 152 10.12 -1.17 -18.00
CA TRP A 152 9.27 -0.72 -19.12
C TRP A 152 8.09 -1.66 -19.36
N LEU A 153 8.27 -2.97 -19.13
CA LEU A 153 7.24 -3.98 -19.35
C LEU A 153 6.18 -3.90 -18.26
N GLU A 154 6.59 -3.76 -17.00
CA GLU A 154 5.69 -3.62 -15.85
C GLU A 154 4.88 -2.31 -15.93
N LYS A 155 5.55 -1.21 -16.32
CA LYS A 155 4.88 0.06 -16.61
C LYS A 155 3.88 -0.08 -17.76
N ALA A 156 4.28 -0.71 -18.86
CA ALA A 156 3.40 -0.93 -20.00
C ALA A 156 2.18 -1.79 -19.62
N PHE A 157 2.39 -2.84 -18.82
CA PHE A 157 1.32 -3.71 -18.34
C PHE A 157 0.26 -2.94 -17.54
N VAL A 158 0.69 -2.15 -16.54
CA VAL A 158 -0.22 -1.32 -15.73
C VAL A 158 -0.89 -0.25 -16.58
N THR A 159 -0.17 0.38 -17.50
CA THR A 159 -0.72 1.41 -18.38
C THR A 159 -1.78 0.83 -19.33
N ILE A 160 -1.49 -0.26 -20.02
CA ILE A 160 -2.41 -0.86 -20.98
C ILE A 160 -3.66 -1.37 -20.27
N ILE A 161 -3.50 -2.12 -19.19
CA ILE A 161 -4.66 -2.72 -18.52
C ILE A 161 -5.42 -1.69 -17.70
N GLY A 162 -4.71 -0.89 -16.89
CA GLY A 162 -5.31 0.03 -15.94
C GLY A 162 -5.81 1.33 -16.56
N HIS A 163 -5.03 1.95 -17.46
CA HIS A 163 -5.41 3.25 -18.04
C HIS A 163 -6.22 3.13 -19.32
N LEU A 164 -5.93 2.15 -20.18
CA LEU A 164 -6.61 2.00 -21.46
C LEU A 164 -7.80 1.04 -21.38
N LEU A 165 -7.57 -0.22 -20.99
CA LEU A 165 -8.60 -1.26 -21.05
C LEU A 165 -9.65 -1.14 -19.95
N ALA A 166 -9.26 -0.92 -18.69
CA ALA A 166 -10.20 -0.88 -17.57
C ALA A 166 -11.30 0.19 -17.76
N PRO A 167 -11.00 1.45 -18.15
CA PRO A 167 -12.05 2.43 -18.41
C PRO A 167 -12.94 2.08 -19.61
N LEU A 168 -12.38 1.49 -20.68
CA LEU A 168 -13.15 1.02 -21.84
C LEU A 168 -14.13 -0.09 -21.46
N LEU A 169 -13.81 -0.90 -20.45
CA LEU A 169 -14.66 -1.94 -19.89
C LEU A 169 -15.58 -1.44 -18.77
N GLY A 170 -15.60 -0.12 -18.51
CA GLY A 170 -16.52 0.52 -17.56
C GLY A 170 -16.02 0.60 -16.11
N TYR A 171 -14.78 0.18 -15.82
CA TYR A 171 -14.19 0.32 -14.49
C TYR A 171 -13.85 1.78 -14.19
N LYS A 172 -14.04 2.21 -12.95
CA LYS A 172 -13.81 3.58 -12.50
C LYS A 172 -13.23 3.59 -11.09
N LEU A 173 -12.46 4.63 -10.78
CA LEU A 173 -12.12 4.93 -9.40
C LEU A 173 -13.36 5.43 -8.67
N ARG A 174 -13.54 4.96 -7.45
CA ARG A 174 -14.59 5.43 -6.55
C ARG A 174 -14.19 6.75 -5.89
N TYR A 175 -12.91 6.86 -5.51
CA TYR A 175 -12.34 8.05 -4.91
C TYR A 175 -11.32 8.65 -5.86
N THR A 176 -11.59 9.85 -6.37
CA THR A 176 -10.68 10.61 -7.24
C THR A 176 -10.05 11.81 -6.54
N THR A 177 -10.53 12.12 -5.34
CA THR A 177 -10.15 13.28 -4.53
C THR A 177 -10.51 12.96 -3.08
N LEU A 178 -9.71 13.43 -2.11
CA LEU A 178 -10.07 13.36 -0.68
C LEU A 178 -11.08 14.45 -0.29
N LYS A 179 -11.30 15.46 -1.14
CA LYS A 179 -12.35 16.47 -0.98
C LYS A 179 -13.71 15.90 -1.34
N LYS A 180 -14.72 16.31 -0.57
CA LYS A 180 -16.13 15.97 -0.78
C LYS A 180 -16.55 16.29 -2.22
N GLN A 181 -17.15 15.32 -2.92
CA GLN A 181 -17.92 15.61 -4.12
C GLN A 181 -19.28 16.16 -3.67
N ASN A 182 -19.57 17.41 -4.05
CA ASN A 182 -20.85 18.08 -3.76
C ASN A 182 -21.99 17.48 -4.58
#